data_AF-A0A482XFI5-F1
#
_entry.id   AF-A0A482XFI5-F1
#
_cell.length_a   1.000
_cell.length_b   1.000
_cell.length_c   1.000
_cell.angle_alpha   90.00
_cell.angle_beta   90.00
_cell.angle_gamma   90.00
#
_symmetry.space_group_name_H-M   'P 1'
#
loop_
_entity.id
_entity.type
_entity.pdbx_description
1 polymer ?
#
loop_
_entity_poly.entity_id
_entity_poly.type
_entity_poly.pdbx_seq_one_letter_code
_entity_poly.pdbx_strand_id
1 'polypeptide(L)'
;MDLPPLFETRKVLLEHLSAKVQSLKSTLCTKDIAEELSQDLSNSEIILLLKNEEEFERRIDKTKTGQLLKKQSLGDDLFVAVSQIDSELCAQLTGMLLELDYATIQSLIDDPLHLKQAVRRAKQEYIKFTNGDLKDAFGEELFELVSERYADQQLASQLTGMLLELDATTLDQLISSPTELDEKLNAAYSCLMNSGEK
;
A
#
# COMPACT_ATOMS: atom_id res chain seq x y z
N MET A 1 58.24 -15.10 -22.77
CA MET A 1 56.97 -14.38 -22.99
C MET A 1 56.09 -14.77 -21.83
N ASP A 2 56.01 -13.91 -20.81
CA ASP A 2 55.05 -14.11 -19.74
C ASP A 2 53.65 -13.92 -20.33
N LEU A 3 52.84 -14.98 -20.28
CA LEU A 3 51.41 -14.81 -20.58
C LEU A 3 50.87 -13.78 -19.58
N PRO A 4 50.06 -12.81 -20.04
CA PRO A 4 49.37 -11.92 -19.11
C PRO A 4 48.55 -12.78 -18.13
N PRO A 5 48.46 -12.38 -16.85
CA PRO A 5 47.65 -13.11 -15.88
C PRO A 5 46.24 -13.23 -16.46
N LEU A 6 45.76 -14.47 -16.65
CA LEU A 6 44.38 -14.72 -17.02
C LEU A 6 43.54 -14.01 -15.96
N PHE A 7 42.69 -13.05 -16.39
CA PHE A 7 41.75 -12.39 -15.50
C PHE A 7 41.09 -13.45 -14.63
N GLU A 8 41.01 -13.23 -13.32
CA GLU A 8 40.39 -14.18 -12.41
C GLU A 8 39.00 -14.53 -12.97
N THR A 9 38.84 -15.76 -13.46
CA THR A 9 37.65 -16.19 -14.21
C THR A 9 36.36 -15.86 -13.45
N ARG A 10 36.43 -15.93 -12.11
CA ARG A 10 35.35 -15.57 -11.21
C ARG A 10 34.97 -14.09 -11.28
N LYS A 11 35.94 -13.19 -11.36
CA LYS A 11 35.71 -11.74 -11.46
C LYS A 11 34.98 -11.38 -12.76
N VAL A 12 35.41 -11.94 -13.89
CA VAL A 12 34.75 -11.73 -15.18
C VAL A 12 33.31 -12.26 -15.17
N LEU A 13 33.10 -13.44 -14.55
CA LEU A 13 31.76 -14.00 -14.39
C LEU A 13 30.85 -13.16 -13.50
N LEU A 14 31.39 -12.55 -12.43
CA LEU A 14 30.66 -11.60 -11.59
C LEU A 14 30.25 -10.35 -12.37
N GLU A 15 31.15 -9.78 -13.18
CA GLU A 15 30.83 -8.64 -14.04
C GLU A 15 29.72 -8.99 -15.04
N HIS A 16 29.75 -10.20 -15.62
CA HIS A 16 28.70 -10.69 -16.51
C HIS A 16 27.36 -10.90 -15.78
N LEU A 17 27.39 -11.44 -14.56
CA LEU A 17 26.20 -11.56 -13.71
C LEU A 17 25.61 -10.19 -13.44
N SER A 18 26.40 -9.21 -12.98
CA SER A 18 25.92 -7.85 -12.72
C SER A 18 25.33 -7.20 -13.96
N ALA A 19 25.97 -7.34 -15.13
CA ALA A 19 25.44 -6.83 -16.40
C ALA A 19 24.09 -7.47 -16.76
N LYS A 20 23.95 -8.79 -16.55
CA LYS A 20 22.68 -9.49 -16.81
C LYS A 20 21.60 -9.09 -15.80
N VAL A 21 21.91 -8.94 -14.50
CA VAL A 21 20.96 -8.41 -13.50
C VAL A 21 20.51 -7.01 -13.91
N GLN A 22 21.44 -6.15 -14.33
CA GLN A 22 21.13 -4.79 -14.76
C GLN A 22 20.15 -4.77 -15.92
N SER A 23 20.34 -5.66 -16.90
CA SER A 23 19.45 -5.76 -18.06
C SER A 23 18.01 -6.19 -17.70
N LEU A 24 17.83 -6.93 -16.60
CA LEU A 24 16.52 -7.50 -16.23
C LEU A 24 15.76 -6.66 -15.21
N LYS A 25 16.43 -6.14 -14.18
CA LYS A 25 15.76 -5.45 -13.06
C LYS A 25 15.95 -3.93 -13.07
N SER A 26 16.80 -3.38 -13.95
CA SER A 26 17.11 -1.93 -14.00
C SER A 26 17.46 -1.34 -12.61
N THR A 27 18.10 -2.11 -11.74
CA THR A 27 18.43 -1.70 -10.36
C THR A 27 19.87 -1.19 -10.25
N LEU A 28 20.15 -0.41 -9.20
CA LEU A 28 21.51 0.05 -8.86
C LEU A 28 22.29 -1.01 -8.06
N CYS A 29 21.62 -1.96 -7.41
CA CYS A 29 22.23 -2.99 -6.56
C CYS A 29 22.65 -4.27 -7.33
N THR A 30 23.05 -4.12 -8.59
CA THR A 30 23.37 -5.26 -9.48
C THR A 30 24.62 -6.02 -9.04
N LYS A 31 25.52 -5.35 -8.32
CA LYS A 31 26.72 -5.96 -7.75
C LYS A 31 26.38 -6.82 -6.54
N ASP A 32 25.55 -6.33 -5.63
CA ASP A 32 25.14 -7.06 -4.43
C ASP A 32 24.40 -8.36 -4.80
N ILE A 33 23.48 -8.26 -5.77
CA ILE A 33 22.75 -9.43 -6.30
C ILE A 33 23.73 -10.42 -6.97
N ALA A 34 24.66 -9.94 -7.80
CA ALA A 34 25.62 -10.81 -8.47
C ALA A 34 26.56 -11.51 -7.48
N GLU A 35 26.99 -10.81 -6.43
CA GLU A 35 27.80 -11.38 -5.36
C GLU A 35 27.01 -12.45 -4.60
N GLU A 36 25.79 -12.16 -4.14
CA GLU A 36 24.90 -13.14 -3.48
C GLU A 36 24.66 -14.38 -4.36
N LEU A 37 24.36 -14.20 -5.65
CA LEU A 37 24.16 -15.32 -6.58
C LEU A 37 25.43 -16.18 -6.72
N SER A 38 26.60 -15.56 -6.68
CA SER A 38 27.87 -16.27 -6.86
C SER A 38 28.34 -17.03 -5.62
N GLN A 39 27.86 -16.66 -4.41
CA GLN A 39 28.37 -17.21 -3.14
C GLN A 39 28.26 -18.74 -3.08
N ASP A 40 27.15 -19.27 -3.58
CA ASP A 40 26.86 -20.71 -3.55
C ASP A 40 27.10 -21.42 -4.90
N LEU A 41 27.72 -20.75 -5.88
CA LEU A 41 27.90 -21.27 -7.23
C LEU A 41 29.37 -21.36 -7.67
N SER A 42 29.69 -22.49 -8.30
CA SER A 42 30.92 -22.67 -9.07
C SER A 42 30.87 -21.89 -10.39
N ASN A 43 32.04 -21.60 -10.97
CA ASN A 43 32.15 -20.89 -12.24
C ASN A 43 31.36 -21.58 -13.38
N SER A 44 31.31 -22.92 -13.40
CA SER A 44 30.53 -23.70 -14.37
C SER A 44 29.02 -23.52 -14.18
N GLU A 45 28.54 -23.48 -12.93
CA GLU A 45 27.13 -23.27 -12.63
C GLU A 45 26.69 -21.85 -12.95
N ILE A 46 27.55 -20.85 -12.72
CA ILE A 46 27.30 -19.46 -13.12
C ILE A 46 27.11 -19.37 -14.65
N ILE A 47 27.94 -20.05 -15.43
CA ILE A 47 27.81 -20.07 -16.90
C ILE A 47 26.48 -20.73 -17.33
N LEU A 48 26.07 -21.81 -16.66
CA LEU A 48 24.78 -22.46 -16.92
C LEU A 48 23.61 -21.55 -16.56
N LEU A 49 23.70 -20.86 -15.43
CA LEU A 49 22.70 -19.92 -14.96
C LEU A 49 22.55 -18.73 -15.92
N LEU A 50 23.66 -18.17 -16.43
CA LEU A 50 23.64 -17.08 -17.42
C LEU A 50 22.98 -17.48 -18.75
N LYS A 51 22.91 -18.78 -19.06
CA LYS A 51 22.24 -19.31 -20.27
C LYS A 51 20.73 -19.52 -20.07
N ASN A 52 20.25 -19.59 -18.83
CA ASN A 52 18.86 -19.85 -18.51
C ASN A 52 18.23 -18.62 -17.82
N GLU A 53 17.51 -17.82 -18.60
CA GLU A 53 16.93 -16.56 -18.13
C GLU A 53 15.86 -16.76 -17.04
N GLU A 54 14.97 -17.74 -17.17
CA GLU A 54 13.93 -18.01 -16.18
C GLU A 54 14.51 -18.43 -14.82
N GLU A 55 15.48 -19.35 -14.81
CA GLU A 55 16.13 -19.76 -13.57
C GLU A 55 16.98 -18.62 -12.99
N PHE A 56 17.56 -17.77 -13.84
CA PHE A 56 18.29 -16.59 -13.40
C PHE A 56 17.38 -15.58 -12.68
N GLU A 57 16.23 -15.23 -13.28
CA GLU A 57 15.24 -14.36 -12.65
C GLU A 57 14.71 -14.94 -11.33
N ARG A 58 14.37 -16.24 -11.35
CA ARG A 58 13.91 -16.96 -10.17
C ARG A 58 14.96 -16.94 -9.06
N ARG A 59 16.25 -17.02 -9.39
CA ARG A 59 17.33 -16.91 -8.40
C ARG A 59 17.51 -15.48 -7.91
N ILE A 60 17.46 -14.48 -8.78
CA ILE A 60 17.47 -13.06 -8.36
C ILE A 60 16.37 -12.82 -7.33
N ASP A 61 15.16 -13.28 -7.62
CA ASP A 61 14.00 -13.09 -6.74
C ASP A 61 14.13 -13.79 -5.37
N LYS A 62 15.02 -14.78 -5.27
CA LYS A 62 15.35 -15.48 -4.01
C LYS A 62 16.49 -14.85 -3.24
N THR A 63 17.32 -14.02 -3.88
CA THR A 63 18.38 -13.28 -3.16
C THR A 63 17.75 -12.36 -2.13
N LYS A 64 18.48 -12.08 -1.05
CA LYS A 64 18.04 -11.16 -0.02
C LYS A 64 17.82 -9.77 -0.61
N THR A 65 18.77 -9.31 -1.43
CA THR A 65 18.63 -8.03 -2.15
C THR A 65 17.42 -8.01 -3.08
N GLY A 66 17.16 -9.10 -3.82
CA GLY A 66 15.97 -9.21 -4.69
C GLY A 66 14.65 -9.15 -3.93
N GLN A 67 14.56 -9.81 -2.77
CA GLN A 67 13.38 -9.73 -1.89
C GLN A 67 13.16 -8.33 -1.31
N LEU A 68 14.25 -7.66 -0.90
CA LEU A 68 14.18 -6.28 -0.40
C LEU A 68 13.69 -5.31 -1.48
N LEU A 69 14.17 -5.45 -2.71
CA LEU A 69 13.71 -4.64 -3.84
C LEU A 69 12.23 -4.88 -4.16
N LYS A 70 11.77 -6.14 -4.10
CA LYS A 70 10.34 -6.46 -4.26
C LYS A 70 9.51 -5.78 -3.17
N LYS A 71 9.94 -5.86 -1.91
CA LYS A 71 9.22 -5.21 -0.80
C LYS A 71 9.24 -3.69 -0.93
N GLN A 72 10.34 -3.10 -1.40
CA GLN A 72 10.45 -1.67 -1.61
C GLN A 72 9.51 -1.20 -2.73
N SER A 73 9.53 -1.87 -3.89
CA SER A 73 8.60 -1.57 -4.99
C SER A 73 7.15 -1.66 -4.55
N LEU A 74 6.81 -2.72 -3.79
CA LEU A 74 5.47 -2.88 -3.23
C LEU A 74 5.09 -1.72 -2.30
N GLY A 75 6.05 -1.23 -1.50
CA GLY A 75 5.84 -0.08 -0.62
C GLY A 75 5.68 1.23 -1.37
N ASP A 76 6.43 1.42 -2.45
CA ASP A 76 6.29 2.58 -3.33
C ASP A 76 4.91 2.59 -4.02
N ASP A 77 4.49 1.44 -4.55
CA ASP A 77 3.17 1.25 -5.16
C ASP A 77 2.04 1.49 -4.14
N LEU A 78 2.19 0.92 -2.94
CA LEU A 78 1.26 1.13 -1.84
C LEU A 78 1.17 2.61 -1.46
N PHE A 79 2.31 3.31 -1.35
CA PHE A 79 2.35 4.72 -1.02
C PHE A 79 1.57 5.56 -2.03
N VAL A 80 1.77 5.31 -3.32
CA VAL A 80 1.04 5.99 -4.39
C VAL A 80 -0.46 5.74 -4.24
N ALA A 81 -0.88 4.48 -4.04
CA ALA A 81 -2.29 4.14 -3.90
C ALA A 81 -2.93 4.76 -2.65
N VAL A 82 -2.24 4.73 -1.50
CA VAL A 82 -2.71 5.34 -0.25
C VAL A 82 -2.79 6.87 -0.38
N SER A 83 -1.84 7.51 -1.07
CA SER A 83 -1.84 8.97 -1.27
C SER A 83 -3.03 9.49 -2.07
N GLN A 84 -3.65 8.64 -2.89
CA GLN A 84 -4.89 8.97 -3.61
C GLN A 84 -6.13 8.90 -2.72
N ILE A 85 -6.05 8.19 -1.59
CA ILE A 85 -7.16 8.02 -0.63
C ILE A 85 -7.03 9.05 0.49
N ASP A 86 -5.85 9.18 1.08
CA ASP A 86 -5.57 10.14 2.15
C ASP A 86 -4.17 10.74 1.94
N SER A 87 -4.11 11.96 1.42
CA SER A 87 -2.85 12.64 1.15
C SER A 87 -2.16 13.17 2.41
N GLU A 88 -2.91 13.41 3.49
CA GLU A 88 -2.38 14.05 4.69
C GLU A 88 -1.62 13.06 5.57
N LEU A 89 -2.19 11.87 5.77
CA LEU A 89 -1.61 10.81 6.60
C LEU A 89 -0.95 9.69 5.78
N CYS A 90 -0.80 9.87 4.46
CA CYS A 90 -0.30 8.82 3.56
C CYS A 90 0.96 8.11 4.06
N ALA A 91 1.95 8.85 4.57
CA ALA A 91 3.21 8.29 5.03
C ALA A 91 3.02 7.39 6.27
N GLN A 92 2.21 7.84 7.23
CA GLN A 92 1.92 7.12 8.46
C GLN A 92 1.06 5.88 8.16
N LEU A 93 0.01 6.03 7.35
CA LEU A 93 -0.87 4.93 6.97
C LEU A 93 -0.12 3.87 6.14
N THR A 94 0.73 4.30 5.20
CA THR A 94 1.60 3.38 4.45
C THR A 94 2.54 2.63 5.38
N GLY A 95 3.16 3.33 6.34
CA GLY A 95 4.02 2.70 7.34
C GLY A 95 3.28 1.63 8.16
N MET A 96 2.05 1.92 8.60
CA MET A 96 1.22 0.96 9.34
C MET A 96 0.81 -0.24 8.48
N LEU A 97 0.46 -0.03 7.21
CA LEU A 97 0.08 -1.11 6.28
C LEU A 97 1.29 -1.96 5.84
N LEU A 98 2.50 -1.40 5.80
CA LEU A 98 3.74 -2.11 5.47
C LEU A 98 4.18 -3.15 6.52
N GLU A 99 3.56 -3.14 7.69
CA GLU A 99 3.72 -4.17 8.73
C GLU A 99 2.95 -5.47 8.39
N LEU A 100 2.05 -5.42 7.39
CA LEU A 100 1.37 -6.60 6.87
C LEU A 100 2.32 -7.44 6.00
N ASP A 101 1.95 -8.71 5.76
CA ASP A 101 2.73 -9.57 4.89
C ASP A 101 2.58 -9.19 3.41
N TYR A 102 3.54 -9.62 2.59
CA TYR A 102 3.59 -9.31 1.16
C TYR A 102 2.29 -9.67 0.42
N ALA A 103 1.71 -10.85 0.71
CA ALA A 103 0.54 -11.32 -0.03
C ALA A 103 -0.70 -10.48 0.32
N THR A 104 -0.83 -10.08 1.58
CA THR A 104 -1.89 -9.17 2.02
C THR A 104 -1.72 -7.78 1.42
N ILE A 105 -0.51 -7.21 1.38
CA ILE A 105 -0.30 -5.89 0.78
C ILE A 105 -0.59 -5.94 -0.73
N GLN A 106 -0.15 -6.99 -1.43
CA GLN A 106 -0.44 -7.16 -2.85
C GLN A 106 -1.94 -7.22 -3.11
N SER A 107 -2.70 -7.98 -2.30
CA SER A 107 -4.15 -8.05 -2.48
C SER A 107 -4.88 -6.74 -2.18
N LEU A 108 -4.35 -5.91 -1.27
CA LEU A 108 -4.85 -4.55 -1.06
C LEU A 108 -4.62 -3.68 -2.31
N ILE A 109 -3.42 -3.72 -2.90
CA ILE A 109 -3.12 -2.93 -4.11
C ILE A 109 -3.98 -3.38 -5.30
N ASP A 110 -4.24 -4.68 -5.42
CA ASP A 110 -5.03 -5.25 -6.52
C ASP A 110 -6.53 -4.90 -6.42
N ASP A 111 -7.04 -4.58 -5.22
CA ASP A 111 -8.45 -4.23 -4.97
C ASP A 111 -8.60 -2.85 -4.28
N PRO A 112 -8.96 -1.79 -5.04
CA PRO A 112 -9.12 -0.45 -4.50
C PRO A 112 -10.12 -0.34 -3.33
N LEU A 113 -11.17 -1.18 -3.29
CA LEU A 113 -12.15 -1.13 -2.21
C LEU A 113 -11.57 -1.72 -0.92
N HIS A 114 -10.83 -2.83 -1.02
CA HIS A 114 -10.12 -3.38 0.13
C HIS A 114 -9.05 -2.41 0.63
N LEU A 115 -8.31 -1.75 -0.27
CA LEU A 115 -7.34 -0.73 0.13
C LEU A 115 -8.03 0.42 0.87
N LYS A 116 -9.13 0.98 0.35
CA LYS A 116 -9.88 2.06 1.02
C LYS A 116 -10.31 1.64 2.42
N GLN A 117 -10.80 0.41 2.60
CA GLN A 117 -11.19 -0.11 3.91
C GLN A 117 -9.98 -0.27 4.86
N ALA A 118 -8.84 -0.76 4.35
CA ALA A 118 -7.63 -0.91 5.15
C ALA A 118 -7.05 0.43 5.60
N VAL A 119 -7.00 1.41 4.68
CA VAL A 119 -6.57 2.79 4.95
C VAL A 119 -7.47 3.44 6.01
N ARG A 120 -8.79 3.29 5.90
CA ARG A 120 -9.74 3.77 6.91
C ARG A 120 -9.45 3.19 8.29
N ARG A 121 -9.30 1.87 8.39
CA ARG A 121 -9.00 1.20 9.67
C ARG A 121 -7.67 1.67 10.24
N ALA A 122 -6.64 1.82 9.40
CA ALA A 122 -5.35 2.35 9.82
C ALA A 122 -5.48 3.81 10.34
N LYS A 123 -6.27 4.66 9.66
CA LYS A 123 -6.53 6.05 10.07
C LYS A 123 -7.24 6.12 11.42
N GLN A 124 -8.28 5.32 11.62
CA GLN A 124 -8.97 5.23 12.91
C GLN A 124 -8.02 4.84 14.05
N GLU A 125 -7.15 3.85 13.81
CA GLU A 125 -6.19 3.40 14.83
C GLU A 125 -5.10 4.44 15.10
N TYR A 126 -4.63 5.13 14.06
CA TYR A 126 -3.68 6.24 14.18
C TYR A 126 -4.24 7.39 15.02
N ILE A 127 -5.50 7.77 14.79
CA ILE A 127 -6.18 8.85 15.50
C ILE A 127 -6.43 8.48 16.96
N LYS A 128 -6.86 7.24 17.23
CA LYS A 128 -6.96 6.71 18.60
C LYS A 128 -5.65 6.83 19.35
N PHE A 129 -4.53 6.48 18.71
CA PHE A 129 -3.22 6.52 19.34
C PHE A 129 -2.70 7.95 19.56
N THR A 130 -3.04 8.89 18.68
CA THR A 130 -2.60 10.28 18.75
C THR A 130 -3.51 11.17 19.61
N ASN A 131 -4.50 10.59 20.30
CA ASN A 131 -5.57 11.30 21.04
C ASN A 131 -6.33 12.33 20.19
N GLY A 132 -6.42 12.11 18.87
CA GLY A 132 -7.26 12.91 18.01
C GLY A 132 -8.75 12.58 18.21
N ASP A 133 -9.64 13.48 17.79
CA ASP A 133 -11.07 13.21 17.84
C ASP A 133 -11.47 12.26 16.72
N LEU A 134 -11.89 11.04 17.08
CA LEU A 134 -12.39 10.07 16.09
C LEU A 134 -13.61 10.59 15.34
N LYS A 135 -14.39 11.49 15.94
CA LYS A 135 -15.55 12.09 15.27
C LYS A 135 -15.16 12.96 14.09
N ASP A 136 -13.99 13.61 14.11
CA ASP A 136 -13.53 14.41 12.98
C ASP A 136 -13.27 13.51 11.76
N ALA A 137 -12.61 12.37 11.96
CA ALA A 137 -12.36 11.40 10.90
C ALA A 137 -13.63 10.78 10.34
N PHE A 138 -14.58 10.40 11.22
CA PHE A 138 -15.89 9.95 10.78
C PHE A 138 -16.68 11.05 10.09
N GLY A 139 -16.48 12.31 10.48
CA GLY A 139 -17.17 13.47 9.93
C GLY A 139 -16.78 13.73 8.49
N GLU A 140 -15.49 13.67 8.17
CA GLU A 140 -15.00 13.79 6.80
C GLU A 140 -15.59 12.71 5.89
N GLU A 141 -15.51 11.44 6.30
CA GLU A 141 -16.02 10.31 5.50
C GLU A 141 -17.55 10.36 5.35
N LEU A 142 -18.28 10.62 6.43
CA LEU A 142 -19.74 10.74 6.35
C LEU A 142 -20.15 11.92 5.49
N PHE A 143 -19.47 13.06 5.59
CA PHE A 143 -19.78 14.21 4.76
C PHE A 143 -19.57 13.93 3.27
N GLU A 144 -18.50 13.21 2.90
CA GLU A 144 -18.28 12.77 1.52
C GLU A 144 -19.45 11.91 1.03
N LEU A 145 -19.81 10.86 1.79
CA LEU A 145 -20.91 9.95 1.44
C LEU A 145 -22.28 10.65 1.38
N VAL A 146 -22.56 11.57 2.30
CA VAL A 146 -23.82 12.33 2.34
C VAL A 146 -23.87 13.35 1.21
N SER A 147 -22.76 13.99 0.87
CA SER A 147 -22.68 14.95 -0.24
C SER A 147 -22.89 14.29 -1.60
N GLU A 148 -22.57 13.01 -1.74
CA GLU A 148 -22.94 12.24 -2.94
C GLU A 148 -24.46 12.03 -3.07
N ARG A 149 -25.19 12.02 -1.95
CA ARG A 149 -26.65 11.79 -1.90
C ARG A 149 -27.47 13.07 -1.91
N TYR A 150 -26.95 14.14 -1.32
CA TYR A 150 -27.62 15.42 -1.18
C TYR A 150 -26.77 16.53 -1.82
N ALA A 151 -27.29 17.14 -2.88
CA ALA A 151 -26.62 18.25 -3.56
C ALA A 151 -26.55 19.54 -2.70
N ASP A 152 -27.40 19.66 -1.68
CA ASP A 152 -27.40 20.78 -0.75
C ASP A 152 -26.33 20.56 0.32
N GLN A 153 -25.25 21.34 0.27
CA GLN A 153 -24.15 21.25 1.22
C GLN A 153 -24.55 21.65 2.65
N GLN A 154 -25.51 22.55 2.84
CA GLN A 154 -25.96 22.91 4.19
C GLN A 154 -26.75 21.74 4.80
N LEU A 155 -27.61 21.11 4.00
CA LEU A 155 -28.34 19.93 4.42
C LEU A 155 -27.38 18.77 4.71
N ALA A 156 -26.41 18.52 3.83
CA ALA A 156 -25.41 17.47 4.02
C ALA A 156 -24.61 17.69 5.31
N SER A 157 -24.18 18.93 5.58
CA SER A 157 -23.45 19.28 6.80
C SER A 157 -24.30 19.07 8.07
N GLN A 158 -25.58 19.46 8.04
CA GLN A 158 -26.49 19.25 9.17
C GLN A 158 -26.75 17.76 9.43
N LEU A 159 -27.00 16.99 8.37
CA LEU A 159 -27.20 15.54 8.47
C LEU A 159 -25.96 14.85 9.01
N THR A 160 -24.77 15.17 8.50
CA THR A 160 -23.50 14.66 9.04
C THR A 160 -23.33 15.01 10.51
N GLY A 161 -23.59 16.27 10.90
CA GLY A 161 -23.54 16.70 12.30
C GLY A 161 -24.47 15.89 13.20
N MET A 162 -25.70 15.60 12.75
CA MET A 162 -26.64 14.75 13.48
C MET A 162 -26.17 13.30 13.58
N LEU A 163 -25.55 12.76 12.53
CA LEU A 163 -25.01 11.40 12.54
C LEU A 163 -23.82 11.29 13.50
N LEU A 164 -22.96 12.31 13.59
CA LEU A 164 -21.80 12.35 14.49
C LEU A 164 -22.15 12.33 15.99
N GLU A 165 -23.43 12.51 16.35
CA GLU A 165 -23.91 12.28 17.72
C GLU A 165 -23.98 10.80 18.10
N LEU A 166 -23.89 9.89 17.12
CA LEU A 166 -23.83 8.45 17.33
C LEU A 166 -22.47 8.01 17.88
N ASP A 167 -22.43 6.81 18.46
CA ASP A 167 -21.18 6.21 18.93
C ASP A 167 -20.32 5.72 17.77
N ALA A 168 -19.00 5.58 18.03
CA ALA A 168 -18.02 5.18 17.02
C ALA A 168 -18.32 3.83 16.35
N THR A 169 -18.98 2.89 17.03
CA THR A 169 -19.31 1.58 16.44
C THR A 169 -20.45 1.70 15.45
N THR A 170 -21.47 2.49 15.77
CA THR A 170 -22.56 2.81 14.85
C THR A 170 -22.04 3.62 13.65
N LEU A 171 -21.16 4.61 13.87
CA LEU A 171 -20.55 5.39 12.78
C LEU A 171 -19.77 4.50 11.79
N ASP A 172 -18.97 3.55 12.29
CA ASP A 172 -18.23 2.62 11.44
C ASP A 172 -19.16 1.72 10.60
N GLN A 173 -20.30 1.29 11.16
CA GLN A 173 -21.33 0.53 10.45
C GLN A 173 -21.97 1.36 9.33
N LEU A 174 -22.30 2.62 9.60
CA LEU A 174 -22.93 3.51 8.60
C LEU A 174 -22.05 3.72 7.38
N ILE A 175 -20.75 3.95 7.58
CA ILE A 175 -19.82 4.14 6.46
C ILE A 175 -19.60 2.83 5.69
N SER A 176 -19.71 1.68 6.37
CA SER A 176 -19.53 0.37 5.73
C SER A 176 -20.77 -0.14 4.99
N SER A 177 -21.95 0.38 5.33
CA SER A 177 -23.25 -0.10 4.83
C SER A 177 -24.09 1.04 4.27
N PRO A 178 -24.18 1.17 2.93
CA PRO A 178 -25.00 2.20 2.29
C PRO A 178 -26.48 2.14 2.72
N THR A 179 -27.00 0.94 2.96
CA THR A 179 -28.40 0.74 3.38
C THR A 179 -28.65 1.30 4.79
N GLU A 180 -27.75 1.04 5.73
CA GLU A 180 -27.90 1.60 7.09
C GLU A 180 -27.72 3.11 7.09
N LEU A 181 -26.80 3.62 6.27
CA LEU A 181 -26.61 5.05 6.08
C LEU A 181 -27.91 5.71 5.59
N ASP A 182 -28.55 5.15 4.56
CA ASP A 182 -29.81 5.67 4.02
C ASP A 182 -30.94 5.64 5.08
N GLU A 183 -31.05 4.59 5.89
CA GLU A 183 -32.04 4.51 6.98
C GLU A 183 -31.84 5.60 8.03
N LYS A 184 -30.59 5.82 8.48
CA LYS A 184 -30.28 6.87 9.46
C LYS A 184 -30.41 8.26 8.88
N LEU A 185 -30.06 8.46 7.61
CA LEU A 185 -30.24 9.74 6.93
C LEU A 185 -31.72 10.11 6.82
N ASN A 186 -32.59 9.16 6.48
CA ASN A 186 -34.03 9.38 6.43
C ASN A 186 -34.61 9.75 7.81
N ALA A 187 -34.14 9.09 8.87
CA ALA A 187 -34.51 9.43 10.24
C ALA A 187 -34.04 10.84 10.63
N ALA A 188 -32.78 11.17 10.34
CA ALA A 188 -32.20 12.50 10.61
C ALA A 188 -32.92 13.61 9.82
N TYR A 189 -33.22 13.36 8.55
CA TYR A 189 -33.96 14.28 7.69
C TYR A 189 -35.38 14.53 8.21
N SER A 190 -36.08 13.48 8.65
CA SER A 190 -37.42 13.60 9.25
C SER A 190 -37.37 14.42 10.54
N CYS A 191 -36.35 14.23 11.37
CA CYS A 191 -36.12 15.04 12.56
C CYS A 191 -35.85 16.51 12.22
N LEU A 192 -35.03 16.81 11.20
CA LEU A 192 -34.75 18.18 10.73
C LEU A 192 -36.01 18.90 10.26
N MET A 193 -36.83 18.23 9.44
CA MET A 193 -38.07 18.82 8.93
C MET A 193 -39.06 19.14 10.06
N ASN A 194 -39.19 18.25 11.05
CA ASN A 194 -40.04 18.48 12.22
C ASN A 194 -39.47 19.56 13.18
N SER A 195 -38.18 19.86 13.09
CA SER A 195 -37.51 20.89 13.91
C SER A 195 -37.64 22.30 13.34
N GLY A 196 -37.93 22.43 12.03
CA GLY A 196 -38.15 23.71 11.35
C GLY A 196 -39.60 24.24 11.44
N GLU A 197 -40.54 23.46 11.98
CA GLU A 197 -41.96 23.83 12.12
C GLU A 197 -42.31 24.52 13.46
N LYS A 198 -41.35 25.13 14.16
CA LYS A 198 -41.60 25.85 15.42
C LYS A 198 -41.30 27.34 15.37
#